data_AF-A0A075HYM2-F1
#
_entry.id   AF-A0A075HYM2-F1
#
_cell.length_a   1.000
_cell.length_b   1.000
_cell.length_c   1.000
_cell.angle_alpha   90.00
_cell.angle_beta   90.00
_cell.angle_gamma   90.00
#
_symmetry.space_group_name_H-M   'P 1'
#
loop_
_entity.id
_entity.type
_entity.pdbx_description
1 polymer ?
#
loop_
_entity_poly.entity_id
_entity_poly.type
_entity_poly.pdbx_seq_one_letter_code
_entity_poly.pdbx_strand_id
1 'polypeptide(L)'
;MGRLHSHNYGKSHSTRPLNPKAPSWITQDPKEIEELIVKYAKEDLTSSQIGMKLRDQHSIPLVRPIIKKTITEVLEENDLKTELPEDLNNIVRKAIGLQKHLKINKKDNRNIRSLELIEAKVHRLSVYYKKLVGFLKIGNTNQ
;
A
#
# COMPACT_ATOMS: atom_id res chain seq x y z
N MET A 1 8.08 -0.51 14.22
CA MET A 1 7.68 -1.92 14.09
C MET A 1 7.01 -2.43 15.36
N GLY A 2 5.70 -2.14 15.48
CA GLY A 2 4.73 -2.83 16.33
C GLY A 2 4.18 -2.10 17.56
N ARG A 3 2.90 -2.29 17.98
CA ARG A 3 1.71 -2.78 17.22
C ARG A 3 0.38 -2.26 17.81
N LEU A 4 -0.64 -2.19 16.97
CA LEU A 4 -2.05 -1.92 17.34
C LEU A 4 -2.71 -3.03 18.18
N HIS A 5 -2.15 -4.24 18.21
CA HIS A 5 -2.64 -5.40 18.97
C HIS A 5 -1.52 -6.16 19.70
N SER A 6 -0.39 -5.50 20.01
CA SER A 6 0.66 -6.09 20.84
C SER A 6 1.31 -5.06 21.73
N HIS A 7 1.80 -5.51 22.88
CA HIS A 7 2.45 -4.68 23.91
C HIS A 7 3.94 -4.40 23.65
N ASN A 8 4.40 -4.54 22.41
CA ASN A 8 5.81 -4.32 22.04
C ASN A 8 6.01 -2.89 21.53
N TYR A 9 7.19 -2.30 21.78
CA TYR A 9 7.53 -0.91 21.44
C TYR A 9 8.66 -0.80 20.41
N GLY A 10 8.66 -1.68 19.40
CA GLY A 10 9.73 -1.74 18.41
C GLY A 10 9.78 -0.52 17.49
N LYS A 11 10.97 0.08 17.34
CA LYS A 11 11.23 1.20 16.43
C LYS A 11 12.08 0.72 15.25
N SER A 12 11.43 0.48 14.13
CA SER A 12 12.07 0.11 12.86
C SER A 12 11.16 0.65 11.77
N HIS A 13 11.62 1.71 11.12
CA HIS A 13 11.00 2.34 9.96
C HIS A 13 12.12 2.96 9.14
N SER A 14 11.87 3.22 7.85
CA SER A 14 12.81 3.96 7.02
C SER A 14 12.94 5.41 7.51
N THR A 15 14.16 5.92 7.61
CA THR A 15 14.44 7.34 7.81
C THR A 15 14.66 8.00 6.45
N ARG A 16 13.78 8.93 6.08
CA ARG A 16 13.92 9.66 4.82
C ARG A 16 14.89 10.83 4.99
N PRO A 17 15.60 11.23 3.92
CA PRO A 17 16.39 12.47 3.94
C PRO A 17 15.50 13.68 4.24
N LEU A 18 16.04 14.67 4.96
CA LEU A 18 15.32 15.88 5.36
C LEU A 18 14.84 16.69 4.14
N ASN A 19 15.71 16.83 3.14
CA ASN A 19 15.41 17.54 1.90
C ASN A 19 15.40 16.53 0.75
N PRO A 20 14.21 16.02 0.36
CA PRO A 20 14.10 15.08 -0.74
C PRO A 20 14.19 15.85 -2.06
N LYS A 21 15.42 16.14 -2.50
CA LYS A 21 15.72 16.63 -3.84
C LYS A 21 15.97 15.45 -4.77
N ALA A 22 15.71 15.63 -6.06
CA ALA A 22 16.14 14.68 -7.08
C ALA A 22 17.69 14.58 -7.01
N PRO A 23 18.25 13.38 -6.78
CA PRO A 23 19.69 13.21 -6.75
C PRO A 23 20.29 13.44 -8.14
N SER A 24 21.51 13.98 -8.19
CA SER A 24 22.19 14.36 -9.43
C SER A 24 22.57 13.18 -10.33
N TRP A 25 22.68 11.97 -9.77
CA TRP A 25 23.02 10.76 -10.51
C TRP A 25 21.83 10.11 -11.22
N ILE A 26 20.61 10.64 -11.06
CA ILE A 26 19.46 10.17 -11.82
C ILE A 26 19.45 10.91 -13.15
N THR A 27 19.78 10.19 -14.21
CA THR A 27 19.78 10.70 -15.59
C THR A 27 18.45 10.40 -16.31
N GLN A 28 17.60 9.56 -15.73
CA GLN A 28 16.32 9.15 -16.33
C GLN A 28 15.33 10.31 -16.35
N ASP A 29 14.62 10.44 -17.47
CA ASP A 29 13.58 11.45 -17.60
C ASP A 29 12.33 11.07 -16.78
N PRO A 30 11.57 12.06 -16.27
CA PRO A 30 10.34 11.78 -15.52
C PRO A 30 9.35 10.88 -16.28
N LYS A 31 9.27 11.04 -17.61
CA LYS A 31 8.42 10.24 -18.49
C LYS A 31 8.85 8.78 -18.55
N GLU A 32 10.15 8.52 -18.65
CA GLU A 32 10.69 7.14 -18.66
C GLU A 32 10.33 6.42 -17.35
N ILE A 33 10.35 7.13 -16.22
CA ILE A 33 9.98 6.56 -14.92
C ILE A 33 8.47 6.27 -14.86
N GLU A 34 7.61 7.14 -15.42
CA GLU A 34 6.17 6.87 -15.54
C GLU A 34 5.91 5.61 -16.39
N GLU A 35 6.60 5.47 -17.53
CA GLU A 35 6.50 4.29 -18.40
C GLU A 35 6.96 3.01 -17.68
N LEU A 36 8.04 3.07 -16.89
CA LEU A 36 8.49 1.96 -16.06
C LEU A 36 7.45 1.57 -15.01
N ILE A 37 6.80 2.54 -14.36
CA ILE A 37 5.72 2.28 -13.39
C ILE A 37 4.55 1.58 -14.08
N VAL A 38 4.11 2.07 -15.24
CA VAL A 38 3.02 1.46 -16.02
C VAL A 38 3.38 0.05 -16.49
N LYS A 39 4.62 -0.17 -16.94
CA LYS A 39 5.11 -1.49 -17.32
C LYS A 39 5.02 -2.47 -16.15
N TYR A 40 5.50 -2.08 -14.97
CA TYR A 40 5.47 -2.95 -13.80
C TYR A 40 4.07 -3.16 -13.23
N ALA A 41 3.17 -2.20 -13.40
CA ALA A 41 1.76 -2.38 -13.08
C ALA A 41 1.10 -3.43 -13.98
N LYS A 42 1.43 -3.45 -15.27
CA LYS A 42 0.99 -4.51 -16.21
C LYS A 42 1.58 -5.88 -15.92
N GLU A 43 2.71 -5.94 -15.19
CA GLU A 43 3.30 -7.17 -14.65
C GLU A 43 2.62 -7.62 -13.33
N ASP A 44 1.47 -7.02 -12.96
CA ASP A 44 0.70 -7.31 -11.72
C ASP A 44 1.47 -7.03 -10.41
N LEU A 45 2.48 -6.16 -10.44
CA LEU A 45 3.22 -5.75 -9.24
C LEU A 45 2.42 -4.72 -8.44
N THR A 46 2.44 -4.84 -7.11
CA THR A 46 1.78 -3.87 -6.23
C THR A 46 2.56 -2.56 -6.16
N SER A 47 1.89 -1.45 -5.80
CA SER A 47 2.52 -0.13 -5.69
C SER A 47 3.75 -0.14 -4.78
N SER A 48 3.70 -0.91 -3.67
CA SER A 48 4.83 -1.11 -2.77
C SER A 48 5.99 -1.87 -3.41
N GLN A 49 5.68 -2.91 -4.21
CA GLN A 49 6.69 -3.70 -4.92
C GLN A 49 7.34 -2.91 -6.05
N ILE A 50 6.56 -2.11 -6.78
CA ILE A 50 7.07 -1.19 -7.82
C ILE A 50 8.10 -0.23 -7.20
N GLY A 51 7.78 0.38 -6.06
CA GLY A 51 8.71 1.27 -5.35
C GLY A 51 10.02 0.59 -4.93
N MET A 52 9.96 -0.68 -4.51
CA MET A 52 11.17 -1.46 -4.19
C MET A 52 11.99 -1.77 -5.44
N LYS A 53 11.34 -2.17 -6.53
CA LYS A 53 12.00 -2.49 -7.81
C LYS A 53 12.70 -1.27 -8.41
N LEU A 54 12.06 -0.10 -8.36
CA LEU A 54 12.65 1.17 -8.79
C LEU A 54 13.87 1.55 -7.94
N ARG A 55 13.84 1.28 -6.63
CA ARG A 55 14.97 1.53 -5.74
C ARG A 55 16.13 0.60 -6.00
N ASP A 56 15.87 -0.70 -6.07
CA ASP A 56 16.89 -1.73 -6.04
C ASP A 56 17.50 -1.97 -7.43
N GLN A 57 16.72 -1.86 -8.51
CA GLN A 57 17.20 -2.11 -9.88
C GLN A 57 17.61 -0.82 -10.62
N HIS A 58 16.84 0.26 -10.42
CA HIS A 58 17.03 1.52 -11.16
C HIS A 58 17.71 2.62 -10.35
N SER A 59 18.07 2.33 -9.09
CA SER A 59 18.69 3.31 -8.18
C SER A 59 17.85 4.58 -7.95
N ILE A 60 16.52 4.47 -8.04
CA ILE A 60 15.57 5.57 -7.82
C ILE A 60 15.01 5.47 -6.39
N PRO A 61 15.50 6.28 -5.41
CA PRO A 61 15.16 6.08 -4.01
C PRO A 61 13.74 6.54 -3.67
N LEU A 62 13.31 7.67 -4.25
CA LEU A 62 12.02 8.30 -4.06
C LEU A 62 11.51 8.83 -5.41
N VAL A 63 10.31 8.42 -5.79
CA VAL A 63 9.68 8.83 -7.05
C VAL A 63 9.10 10.24 -6.97
N ARG A 64 8.53 10.59 -5.80
CA ARG A 64 7.83 11.87 -5.58
C ARG A 64 8.67 13.13 -5.87
N PRO A 65 9.96 13.22 -5.49
CA PRO A 65 10.78 14.39 -5.82
C PRO A 65 11.04 14.60 -7.31
N ILE A 66 10.95 13.53 -8.11
CA ILE A 66 11.32 13.54 -9.53
C ILE A 66 10.08 13.85 -10.38
N ILE A 67 9.04 13.03 -10.24
CA ILE A 67 7.80 13.14 -11.03
C ILE A 67 6.81 14.15 -10.43
N LYS A 68 6.98 14.51 -9.15
CA LYS A 68 6.03 15.31 -8.34
C LYS A 68 4.70 14.60 -8.03
N LYS A 69 4.49 13.39 -8.56
CA LYS A 69 3.35 12.52 -8.28
C LYS A 69 3.73 11.33 -7.42
N THR A 70 2.74 10.72 -6.77
CA THR A 70 2.91 9.41 -6.11
C THR A 70 2.72 8.27 -7.11
N ILE A 71 3.24 7.08 -6.80
CA ILE A 71 3.06 5.88 -7.64
C ILE A 71 1.56 5.60 -7.82
N THR A 72 0.76 5.77 -6.75
CA THR A 72 -0.69 5.59 -6.80
C THR A 72 -1.37 6.58 -7.75
N GLU A 73 -0.96 7.85 -7.74
CA GLU A 73 -1.51 8.86 -8.68
C GLU A 73 -1.19 8.51 -10.14
N VAL A 74 0.05 8.06 -10.42
CA VAL A 74 0.44 7.64 -11.77
C VAL A 74 -0.40 6.44 -12.25
N LEU A 75 -0.72 5.50 -11.36
CA LEU A 75 -1.59 4.36 -11.69
C LEU A 75 -3.05 4.79 -11.91
N GLU A 76 -3.53 5.79 -11.17
CA GLU A 76 -4.87 6.34 -11.34
C GLU A 76 -5.02 7.09 -12.68
N GLU A 77 -4.02 7.86 -13.09
CA GLU A 77 -4.03 8.58 -14.36
C GLU A 77 -3.98 7.65 -15.59
N ASN A 78 -3.46 6.43 -15.43
CA ASN A 78 -3.35 5.44 -16.50
C ASN A 78 -4.48 4.39 -16.46
N ASP A 79 -5.53 4.61 -15.65
CA ASP A 79 -6.66 3.69 -15.48
C ASP A 79 -6.28 2.26 -15.01
N LEU A 80 -5.08 2.09 -14.44
CA LEU A 80 -4.58 0.82 -13.89
C LEU A 80 -4.86 0.70 -12.39
N LYS A 81 -5.89 1.40 -11.91
CA LYS A 81 -6.23 1.42 -10.49
C LYS A 81 -6.83 0.10 -10.04
N THR A 82 -6.34 -0.42 -8.92
CA THR A 82 -7.00 -1.54 -8.23
C THR A 82 -8.27 -1.04 -7.52
N GLU A 83 -9.38 -1.76 -7.69
CA GLU A 83 -10.67 -1.44 -7.03
C GLU A 83 -10.55 -1.35 -5.50
N LEU A 84 -9.71 -2.20 -4.93
CA LEU A 84 -9.43 -2.26 -3.50
C LEU A 84 -8.03 -1.70 -3.19
N PRO A 85 -7.89 -0.88 -2.14
CA PRO A 85 -6.58 -0.49 -1.64
C PRO A 85 -5.68 -1.69 -1.31
N GLU A 86 -4.39 -1.58 -1.63
CA GLU A 86 -3.39 -2.65 -1.45
C GLU A 86 -3.34 -3.16 -0.01
N ASP A 87 -3.36 -2.24 0.97
CA ASP A 87 -3.30 -2.54 2.39
C ASP A 87 -4.51 -3.34 2.88
N LEU A 88 -5.73 -2.95 2.49
CA LEU A 88 -6.95 -3.65 2.84
C LEU A 88 -6.98 -5.04 2.20
N ASN A 89 -6.64 -5.14 0.91
CA ASN A 89 -6.58 -6.41 0.18
C ASN A 89 -5.60 -7.40 0.85
N ASN A 90 -4.42 -6.92 1.27
CA ASN A 90 -3.43 -7.75 1.95
C ASN A 90 -3.94 -8.31 3.28
N ILE A 91 -4.68 -7.52 4.08
CA ILE A 91 -5.23 -7.98 5.35
C ILE A 91 -6.39 -8.96 5.12
N VAL A 92 -7.26 -8.71 4.13
CA VAL A 92 -8.37 -9.60 3.77
C VAL A 92 -7.85 -10.95 3.27
N ARG A 93 -6.86 -10.96 2.37
CA ARG A 93 -6.20 -12.20 1.90
C ARG A 93 -5.65 -13.02 3.06
N LYS A 94 -5.06 -12.36 4.06
CA LYS A 94 -4.57 -13.01 5.28
C LYS A 94 -5.69 -13.61 6.12
N ALA A 95 -6.81 -12.90 6.27
CA ALA A 95 -7.99 -13.38 6.97
C ALA A 95 -8.56 -14.63 6.30
N ILE A 96 -8.72 -14.61 4.97
CA ILE A 96 -9.22 -15.75 4.18
C ILE A 96 -8.33 -16.98 4.37
N GLY A 97 -7.00 -16.80 4.32
CA GLY A 97 -6.05 -17.90 4.56
C GLY A 97 -6.22 -18.51 5.95
N LEU A 98 -6.35 -17.66 6.99
CA LEU A 98 -6.52 -18.12 8.37
C LEU A 98 -7.88 -18.80 8.59
N GLN A 99 -8.95 -18.29 7.98
CA GLN A 99 -10.27 -18.93 8.01
C GLN A 99 -10.23 -20.32 7.37
N LYS A 100 -9.57 -20.48 6.21
CA LYS A 100 -9.38 -21.79 5.57
C LYS A 100 -8.65 -22.77 6.50
N HIS A 101 -7.62 -22.32 7.21
CA HIS A 101 -6.90 -23.13 8.19
C HIS A 101 -7.78 -23.55 9.37
N LEU A 102 -8.55 -22.62 9.95
CA LEU A 102 -9.42 -22.89 11.09
C LEU A 102 -10.63 -23.79 10.77
N LYS A 103 -11.07 -23.83 9.50
CA LYS A 103 -12.11 -24.78 9.07
C LYS A 103 -11.69 -26.23 9.29
N ILE A 104 -10.41 -26.54 9.07
CA ILE A 104 -9.82 -27.86 9.31
C ILE A 104 -9.48 -28.01 10.80
N ASN A 105 -8.88 -26.99 11.41
CA ASN A 105 -8.36 -27.01 12.78
C ASN A 105 -9.22 -26.17 13.75
N LYS A 106 -10.42 -26.66 14.06
CA LYS A 106 -11.40 -25.92 14.88
C LYS A 106 -10.98 -25.66 16.34
N LYS A 107 -10.02 -26.43 16.86
CA LYS A 107 -9.56 -26.33 18.26
C LYS A 107 -8.36 -25.38 18.45
N ASP A 108 -7.91 -24.72 17.39
CA ASP A 108 -6.78 -23.79 17.47
C ASP A 108 -7.21 -22.40 18.01
N ASN A 109 -7.33 -22.30 19.33
CA ASN A 109 -7.76 -21.10 20.03
C ASN A 109 -6.81 -19.89 19.81
N ARG A 110 -5.52 -20.14 19.56
CA ARG A 110 -4.54 -19.06 19.34
C ARG A 110 -4.79 -18.40 17.98
N ASN A 111 -5.09 -19.20 16.96
CA ASN A 111 -5.39 -18.70 15.64
C ASN A 111 -6.81 -18.13 15.55
N ILE A 112 -7.77 -18.60 16.34
CA ILE A 112 -9.09 -17.96 16.50
C ILE A 112 -8.91 -16.51 17.00
N ARG A 113 -8.19 -16.31 18.10
CA ARG A 113 -7.88 -14.95 18.59
C ARG A 113 -7.15 -14.12 17.53
N SER A 114 -6.24 -14.73 16.79
CA SER A 114 -5.51 -14.02 15.72
C SER A 114 -6.42 -13.59 14.58
N LEU A 115 -7.45 -14.38 14.26
CA LEU A 115 -8.47 -14.02 13.27
C LEU A 115 -9.30 -12.83 13.73
N GLU A 116 -9.79 -12.82 14.97
CA GLU A 116 -10.53 -11.70 15.55
C GLU A 116 -9.73 -10.38 15.47
N LEU A 117 -8.42 -10.43 15.76
CA LEU A 117 -7.53 -9.26 15.66
C LEU A 117 -7.33 -8.81 14.20
N ILE A 118 -7.35 -9.72 13.23
CA ILE A 118 -7.27 -9.38 11.80
C ILE A 118 -8.59 -8.75 11.36
N GLU A 119 -9.73 -9.32 11.75
CA GLU A 119 -11.07 -8.79 11.45
C GLU A 119 -11.26 -7.39 12.03
N ALA A 120 -10.83 -7.15 13.27
CA ALA A 120 -10.82 -5.82 13.88
C ALA A 120 -10.01 -4.80 13.05
N LYS A 121 -8.88 -5.21 12.45
CA LYS A 121 -8.10 -4.34 11.54
C LYS A 121 -8.83 -4.06 10.24
N VAL A 122 -9.42 -5.10 9.62
CA VAL A 122 -10.22 -4.96 8.39
C VAL A 122 -11.35 -3.96 8.64
N HIS A 123 -12.07 -4.09 9.76
CA HIS A 123 -13.14 -3.18 10.13
C HIS A 123 -12.64 -1.74 10.27
N ARG A 124 -11.53 -1.51 11.00
CA ARG A 124 -10.95 -0.17 11.17
C ARG A 124 -10.56 0.47 9.84
N LEU A 125 -9.90 -0.26 8.93
CA LEU A 125 -9.52 0.27 7.62
C LEU A 125 -10.74 0.50 6.72
N SER A 126 -11.70 -0.42 6.72
CA SER A 126 -12.96 -0.25 5.99
C SER A 126 -13.70 1.02 6.41
N VAL A 127 -13.81 1.28 7.72
CA VAL A 127 -14.42 2.53 8.23
C VAL A 127 -13.66 3.76 7.75
N TYR A 128 -12.33 3.72 7.79
CA TYR A 128 -11.48 4.82 7.30
C TYR A 128 -11.71 5.11 5.81
N TYR A 129 -11.63 4.09 4.96
CA TYR A 129 -11.83 4.26 3.52
C TYR A 129 -13.26 4.66 3.16
N LYS A 130 -14.27 4.10 3.84
CA LYS A 130 -15.67 4.55 3.69
C LYS A 130 -15.84 6.03 4.03
N LYS A 131 -15.21 6.49 5.12
CA LYS A 131 -15.23 7.91 5.51
C LYS A 131 -14.56 8.79 4.46
N LEU A 132 -13.41 8.37 3.92
CA LEU A 132 -12.66 9.12 2.93
C LEU A 132 -13.44 9.24 1.60
N VAL A 133 -14.00 8.13 1.12
CA VAL A 133 -14.82 8.11 -0.11
C VAL A 133 -16.17 8.82 0.10
N GLY A 134 -16.80 8.66 1.27
CA GLY A 134 -18.03 9.38 1.63
C GLY A 134 -17.82 10.89 1.72
N PHE A 135 -16.64 11.34 2.19
CA PHE A 135 -16.25 12.75 2.20
C PHE A 135 -16.04 13.30 0.78
N LEU A 136 -15.39 12.53 -0.10
CA LEU A 136 -15.21 12.91 -1.51
C LEU A 136 -16.54 13.03 -2.28
N LYS A 137 -17.57 12.25 -1.92
CA LYS A 137 -18.91 12.38 -2.53
C LYS A 137 -19.68 13.63 -2.11
N ILE A 138 -19.39 14.20 -0.94
CA ILE A 138 -20.04 15.42 -0.43
C ILE A 138 -19.39 16.68 -1.03
N GLY A 139 -18.13 16.60 -1.49
CA GLY A 139 -17.38 17.73 -2.03
C GLY A 139 -17.58 18.04 -3.52
N ASN A 140 -18.37 17.25 -4.26
CA ASN A 140 -18.54 17.38 -5.71
C ASN A 140 -19.98 17.69 -6.17
N THR A 141 -20.86 18.09 -5.26
CA THR A 141 -22.21 18.61 -5.58
C THR A 141 -22.20 20.13 -5.43
N ASN A 142 -21.55 20.83 -6.36
CA ASN A 142 -21.71 22.26 -6.62
C ASN A 142 -21.19 22.55 -8.05
N GLN A 143 -21.90 22.02 -9.03
CA GLN A 143 -22.10 22.59 -10.37
C GLN A 143 -23.53 22.31 -10.79
#